data_AF-A0A7C4J3B3-F1
#
_entry.id   AF-A0A7C4J3B3-F1
#
_cell.length_a   1.000
_cell.length_b   1.000
_cell.length_c   1.000
_cell.angle_alpha   90.00
_cell.angle_beta   90.00
_cell.angle_gamma   90.00
#
_symmetry.space_group_name_H-M   'P 1'
#
loop_
_entity.id
_entity.type
_entity.pdbx_description
1 polymer ?
#
loop_
_entity_poly.entity_id
_entity_poly.type
_entity_poly.pdbx_seq_one_letter_code
_entity_poly.pdbx_strand_id
1 'polypeptide(L)' 'MPYSTLTSKGQITIPKAVRNNLNLKTGDVLDLYKY' A
#
# COMPACT_ATOMS: atom_id res chain seq x y z
N MET A 1 -12.58 -7.66 3.79
CA MET A 1 -11.94 -6.49 3.18
C MET A 1 -10.61 -6.24 3.90
N PRO A 2 -9.47 -6.30 3.19
CA PRO A 2 -8.18 -6.03 3.83
C PRO A 2 -8.06 -4.52 4.12
N TYR A 3 -7.67 -4.18 5.35
CA TYR A 3 -7.37 -2.81 5.77
C TYR A 3 -6.00 -2.76 6.44
N SER A 4 -5.41 -1.58 6.48
CA SER A 4 -4.12 -1.32 7.12
C SER A 4 -4.23 -0.07 7.99
N THR A 5 -3.45 -0.06 9.07
CA THR A 5 -3.37 1.10 9.97
C THR A 5 -2.10 1.89 9.68
N LEU A 6 -2.19 3.22 9.75
CA LEU A 6 -1.04 4.11 9.66
C LEU A 6 -0.18 3.94 10.92
N THR A 7 1.10 3.71 10.76
CA THR A 7 2.05 3.69 11.88
C THR A 7 2.35 5.11 12.36
N SER A 8 2.86 5.26 13.57
CA SER A 8 3.25 6.57 14.13
C SER A 8 4.28 7.33 13.29
N LYS A 9 5.05 6.64 12.45
CA LYS A 9 6.03 7.22 11.53
C LYS A 9 5.45 7.60 10.17
N GLY A 10 4.13 7.53 10.00
CA GLY A 10 3.47 7.83 8.73
C GLY A 10 3.64 6.76 7.64
N GLN A 11 4.12 5.56 8.00
CA GLN A 11 4.20 4.45 7.05
C GLN A 11 2.90 3.64 7.07
N ILE A 12 2.47 3.14 5.92
CA ILE A 12 1.35 2.21 5.77
C ILE A 12 1.78 0.99 4.97
N THR A 13 1.30 -0.19 5.35
CA THR A 13 1.52 -1.42 4.58
C THR A 13 0.41 -1.59 3.54
N ILE A 14 0.75 -1.87 2.30
CA ILE A 14 -0.23 -2.32 1.30
C ILE A 14 -0.48 -3.82 1.53
N PRO A 15 -1.70 -4.28 1.85
CA PRO A 15 -1.99 -5.69 2.11
C PRO A 15 -1.60 -6.59 0.94
N LYS A 16 -1.16 -7.83 1.22
CA LYS A 16 -0.70 -8.79 0.19
C LYS A 16 -1.72 -8.99 -0.93
N ALA A 17 -3.01 -9.13 -0.59
CA ALA A 17 -4.07 -9.28 -1.58
C ALA A 17 -4.14 -8.09 -2.55
N VAL A 18 -3.96 -6.86 -2.05
CA VAL A 18 -3.96 -5.64 -2.87
C VAL A 18 -2.71 -5.58 -3.74
N ARG A 19 -1.52 -5.89 -3.19
CA ARG A 19 -0.27 -5.93 -3.97
C ARG A 19 -0.35 -6.93 -5.12
N ASN A 20 -0.92 -8.11 -4.86
CA ASN A 20 -1.07 -9.15 -5.88
C ASN A 20 -2.05 -8.71 -6.98
N ASN A 21 -3.18 -8.12 -6.60
CA ASN A 21 -4.19 -7.66 -7.56
C ASN A 21 -3.67 -6.52 -8.46
N LEU A 22 -2.81 -5.66 -7.91
CA LEU A 22 -2.16 -4.57 -8.65
C LEU A 22 -0.81 -4.98 -9.27
N ASN A 23 -0.37 -6.24 -9.08
CA ASN A 23 0.91 -6.77 -9.54
C ASN A 23 2.13 -5.91 -9.14
N LEU A 24 2.12 -5.36 -7.92
CA LEU A 24 3.19 -4.50 -7.42
C LEU A 24 4.45 -5.32 -7.12
N LYS A 25 5.60 -4.80 -7.54
CA LYS A 25 6.94 -5.37 -7.37
C LYS A 25 7.82 -4.47 -6.51
N THR A 26 8.87 -5.06 -5.96
CA THR A 26 9.89 -4.30 -5.23
C THR A 26 10.57 -3.31 -6.17
N GLY A 27 10.61 -2.04 -5.77
CA GLY A 27 11.20 -0.95 -6.57
C GLY A 27 10.16 -0.11 -7.33
N ASP A 28 8.90 -0.54 -7.37
CA ASP A 28 7.84 0.26 -7.98
C ASP A 28 7.63 1.57 -7.22
N VAL A 29 7.46 2.66 -7.96
CA VAL A 29 7.14 3.99 -7.42
C VAL A 29 5.63 4.20 -7.51
N LEU A 30 5.01 4.59 -6.40
CA LEU A 30 3.57 4.82 -6.30
C LEU A 30 3.30 6.30 -6.13
N ASP A 31 2.38 6.84 -6.93
CA ASP A 31 1.83 8.17 -6.70
C ASP A 31 0.53 8.04 -5.89
N LEU A 32 0.42 8.80 -4.79
CA LEU A 32 -0.67 8.71 -3.85
C LEU A 32 -1.45 10.02 -3.84
N TYR A 33 -2.70 9.94 -4.26
CA TYR A 33 -3.60 11.10 -4.25
C TYR A 33 -4.53 11.05 -3.04
N LYS A 34 -4.81 12.24 -2.50
CA LYS A 34 -5.85 12.42 -1.48
C LYS A 34 -7.18 12.68 -2.19
N TYR A 35 -8.23 12.00 -1.76
CA TYR A 35 -9.61 12.33 -2.15
C TYR A 35 -10.05 13.63 -1.47
#